data_AF-A0A843TII7-F1
#
_entry.id   AF-A0A843TII7-F1
#
_cell.length_a   1.000
_cell.length_b   1.000
_cell.length_c   1.000
_cell.angle_alpha   90.00
_cell.angle_beta   90.00
_cell.angle_gamma   90.00
#
_symmetry.space_group_name_H-M   'P 1'
#
loop_
_entity.id
_entity.type
_entity.pdbx_description
1 polymer ?
#
loop_
_entity_poly.entity_id
_entity_poly.type
_entity_poly.pdbx_seq_one_letter_code
_entity_poly.pdbx_strand_id
1 'polypeptide(L)'
;MLGHVPGVGAGQDHPQVMKGWHTIYTSSDARSPFTKDSTRDQLLAKFRELVDLHKDENLSVTLVGHILDACLATLSVFDIIENGLSKVGDQLEFPVCAVVFGSPQVGDAAFVARLGRLPNLRVLHVRNEIDHIPQYPRGVLGYVSVDEQLVVDIKKSPYLNYSKNPSD
;
A
#
# COMPACT_ATOMS: atom_id res chain seq x y z
N MET A 1 12.17 9.75 -3.24
CA MET A 1 12.48 9.31 -1.86
C MET A 1 11.26 9.66 -1.02
N LEU A 2 10.67 8.72 -0.28
CA LEU A 2 9.49 9.00 0.57
C LEU A 2 9.95 9.70 1.86
N GLY A 3 9.27 10.80 2.23
CA GLY A 3 9.46 11.44 3.52
C GLY A 3 8.55 10.83 4.60
N HIS A 4 8.79 11.18 5.86
CA HIS A 4 7.84 10.90 6.95
C HIS A 4 6.96 12.14 7.20
N VAL A 5 5.67 11.94 7.49
CA VAL A 5 4.74 13.00 7.91
C VAL A 5 5.20 13.62 9.24
N PRO A 6 5.79 14.83 9.27
CA PRO A 6 6.03 15.50 10.53
C PRO A 6 4.68 16.01 11.06
N GLY A 7 4.53 16.06 12.38
CA GLY A 7 3.42 16.79 12.98
C GLY A 7 3.39 18.22 12.41
N VAL A 8 2.26 18.59 11.82
CA VAL A 8 1.88 19.91 11.28
C VAL A 8 3.03 20.74 10.69
N GLY A 9 3.15 20.76 9.34
CA GLY A 9 3.86 21.83 8.64
C GLY A 9 4.94 21.44 7.60
N ALA A 10 4.89 20.26 6.98
CA ALA A 10 5.74 20.01 5.81
C ALA A 10 5.09 20.52 4.52
N GLY A 11 5.92 21.12 3.65
CA GLY A 11 5.50 21.70 2.37
C GLY A 11 4.80 20.68 1.45
N GLN A 12 3.78 21.17 0.74
CA GLN A 12 2.79 20.36 0.01
C GLN A 12 3.30 19.58 -1.21
N ASP A 13 4.60 19.64 -1.54
CA ASP A 13 5.14 19.07 -2.78
C ASP A 13 5.83 17.71 -2.61
N HIS A 14 6.11 17.26 -1.38
CA HIS A 14 6.82 16.01 -1.15
C HIS A 14 5.90 14.94 -0.54
N PRO A 15 5.67 13.79 -1.19
CA PRO A 15 4.90 12.68 -0.63
C PRO A 15 5.42 12.19 0.71
N GLN A 16 4.53 12.09 1.70
CA GLN A 16 4.88 11.61 3.04
C GLN A 16 3.99 10.46 3.51
N VAL A 17 4.59 9.54 4.26
CA VAL A 17 3.92 8.34 4.78
C VAL A 17 4.06 8.22 6.30
N MET A 18 3.19 7.42 6.93
CA MET A 18 3.26 7.18 8.37
C MET A 18 4.61 6.53 8.75
N LYS A 19 5.21 7.01 9.85
CA LYS A 19 6.52 6.53 10.32
C LYS A 19 6.53 5.02 10.51
N GLY A 20 5.50 4.49 11.18
CA GLY A 20 5.43 3.08 11.52
C GLY A 20 5.45 2.18 10.29
N TRP A 21 4.63 2.51 9.30
CA TRP A 21 4.58 1.77 8.02
C TRP A 21 5.93 1.82 7.31
N HIS A 22 6.53 3.01 7.21
CA HIS A 22 7.84 3.18 6.60
C HIS A 22 8.92 2.39 7.34
N THR A 23 8.98 2.46 8.67
CA THR A 23 9.95 1.73 9.50
C THR A 23 9.82 0.22 9.30
N ILE A 24 8.61 -0.34 9.33
CA ILE A 24 8.39 -1.78 9.08
C ILE A 24 8.85 -2.17 7.67
N TYR A 25 8.60 -1.30 6.69
CA TYR A 25 8.95 -1.55 5.31
C TYR A 25 10.46 -1.50 5.04
N THR A 26 11.18 -0.55 5.64
CA THR A 26 12.58 -0.25 5.25
C THR A 26 13.65 -0.66 6.26
N SER A 27 13.30 -0.97 7.50
CA SER A 27 14.31 -1.30 8.51
C SER A 27 14.90 -2.69 8.31
N SER A 28 16.20 -2.82 8.63
CA SER A 28 16.94 -4.08 8.66
C SER A 28 17.81 -4.17 9.93
N ASP A 29 18.22 -5.38 10.30
CA ASP A 29 19.16 -5.67 11.39
C ASP A 29 20.16 -6.75 10.93
N ALA A 30 21.41 -6.34 10.72
CA ALA A 30 22.50 -7.23 10.29
C ALA A 30 22.79 -8.39 11.26
N ARG A 31 22.37 -8.27 12.53
CA ARG A 31 22.53 -9.31 13.55
C ARG A 31 21.38 -10.31 13.56
N SER A 32 20.26 -9.97 12.94
CA SER A 32 19.11 -10.86 12.80
C SER A 32 19.39 -11.90 11.72
N PRO A 33 19.07 -13.19 11.94
CA PRO A 33 19.16 -14.17 10.88
C PRO A 33 18.08 -14.00 9.80
N PHE A 34 16.97 -13.29 10.09
CA PHE A 34 15.81 -13.18 9.21
C PHE A 34 15.65 -11.81 8.54
N THR A 35 16.11 -10.75 9.19
CA THR A 35 15.89 -9.36 8.74
C THR A 35 17.21 -8.64 8.42
N LYS A 36 18.20 -9.39 7.89
CA LYS A 36 19.47 -8.81 7.40
C LYS A 36 19.21 -7.77 6.31
N ASP A 37 18.26 -8.10 5.45
CA ASP A 37 17.68 -7.22 4.44
C ASP A 37 16.29 -6.77 4.89
N SER A 38 15.88 -5.57 4.50
CA SER A 38 14.55 -5.05 4.84
C SER A 38 13.45 -5.78 4.09
N THR A 39 12.20 -5.66 4.57
CA THR A 39 11.01 -6.18 3.86
C THR A 39 10.96 -5.66 2.42
N ARG A 40 11.28 -4.37 2.24
CA ARG A 40 11.42 -3.73 0.93
C ARG A 40 12.44 -4.46 0.06
N ASP A 41 13.66 -4.65 0.55
CA ASP A 41 14.74 -5.23 -0.26
C ASP A 41 14.43 -6.67 -0.66
N GLN A 42 13.89 -7.46 0.27
CA GLN A 42 13.47 -8.84 0.01
C GLN A 42 12.36 -8.89 -1.05
N LEU A 43 11.36 -8.02 -0.94
CA LEU A 43 10.28 -7.91 -1.92
C LEU A 43 10.80 -7.51 -3.29
N LEU A 44 11.58 -6.42 -3.38
CA LEU A 44 12.06 -5.92 -4.67
C LEU A 44 13.01 -6.91 -5.34
N ALA A 45 13.80 -7.67 -4.57
CA ALA A 45 14.62 -8.75 -5.11
C ALA A 45 13.75 -9.86 -5.72
N LYS A 46 12.75 -10.36 -4.99
CA LYS A 46 11.84 -11.39 -5.48
C LYS A 46 10.94 -10.92 -6.63
N PHE A 47 10.52 -9.67 -6.61
CA PHE A 47 9.76 -9.08 -7.71
C PHE A 47 10.57 -9.11 -9.01
N ARG A 48 11.85 -8.68 -8.98
CA ARG A 48 12.71 -8.72 -10.17
C ARG A 48 12.95 -10.14 -10.67
N GLU A 49 13.16 -11.10 -9.77
CA GLU A 49 13.31 -12.52 -10.10
C GLU A 49 12.08 -13.06 -10.84
N LEU A 50 10.87 -12.76 -10.34
CA LEU A 50 9.62 -13.18 -10.98
C LEU A 50 9.38 -12.49 -12.32
N VAL A 51 9.70 -11.20 -12.44
CA VAL A 51 9.57 -10.47 -13.71
C VAL A 51 10.51 -11.03 -14.78
N ASP A 52 11.76 -11.37 -14.44
CA ASP A 52 12.68 -11.98 -15.40
C ASP A 52 12.26 -13.41 -15.76
N LEU A 53 11.75 -14.18 -14.80
CA LEU A 53 11.26 -15.54 -15.02
C LEU A 53 10.09 -15.58 -16.01
N HIS A 54 9.19 -14.60 -15.94
CA HIS A 54 7.96 -14.53 -16.73
C HIS A 54 8.01 -13.45 -17.83
N LYS A 55 9.20 -13.01 -18.23
CA LYS A 55 9.39 -11.89 -19.18
C LYS A 55 8.79 -12.11 -20.58
N ASP A 56 8.59 -13.37 -20.96
CA ASP A 56 8.03 -13.75 -22.26
C ASP A 56 6.49 -13.87 -22.22
N GLU A 57 5.86 -13.55 -21.07
CA GLU A 57 4.41 -13.58 -20.85
C GLU A 57 3.80 -12.17 -20.78
N ASN A 58 2.48 -12.09 -20.89
CA ASN A 58 1.75 -10.85 -20.61
C ASN A 58 1.57 -10.66 -19.10
N LEU A 59 2.40 -9.82 -18.49
CA LEU A 59 2.47 -9.67 -17.05
C LEU A 59 1.37 -8.77 -16.48
N SER A 60 0.98 -9.09 -15.25
CA SER A 60 0.32 -8.18 -14.32
C SER A 60 0.66 -8.63 -12.90
N VAL A 61 0.75 -7.68 -11.96
CA VAL A 61 1.03 -8.02 -10.56
C VAL A 61 -0.02 -7.42 -9.65
N THR A 62 -0.54 -8.23 -8.73
CA THR A 62 -1.48 -7.79 -7.70
C THR A 62 -0.92 -8.12 -6.31
N LEU A 63 -0.78 -7.10 -5.48
CA LEU A 63 -0.50 -7.26 -4.06
C LEU A 63 -1.81 -7.21 -3.27
N VAL A 64 -1.93 -8.07 -2.27
CA VAL A 64 -3.12 -8.15 -1.43
C VAL A 64 -2.69 -7.99 0.03
N GLY A 65 -3.47 -7.23 0.80
CA GLY A 65 -3.17 -7.02 2.21
C GLY A 65 -4.40 -6.66 3.02
N HIS A 66 -4.37 -6.99 4.31
CA HIS A 66 -5.41 -6.65 5.28
C HIS A 66 -4.80 -5.90 6.46
N ILE A 67 -5.45 -4.83 6.92
CA ILE A 67 -5.03 -3.98 8.05
C ILE A 67 -3.57 -3.49 7.87
N LEU A 68 -2.60 -4.10 8.57
CA LEU A 68 -1.20 -3.69 8.49
C LEU A 68 -0.62 -4.00 7.10
N ASP A 69 -0.92 -5.18 6.59
CA ASP A 69 -0.41 -5.65 5.31
C ASP A 69 -1.01 -4.84 4.15
N ALA A 70 -2.18 -4.26 4.34
CA ALA A 70 -2.77 -3.33 3.39
C ALA A 70 -1.94 -2.04 3.22
N CYS A 71 -1.41 -1.50 4.32
CA CYS A 71 -0.48 -0.36 4.28
C CYS A 71 0.81 -0.75 3.54
N LEU A 72 1.37 -1.93 3.85
CA LEU A 72 2.59 -2.42 3.21
C LEU A 72 2.38 -2.72 1.73
N ALA A 73 1.24 -3.30 1.33
CA ALA A 73 0.89 -3.53 -0.06
C ALA A 73 0.81 -2.21 -0.85
N THR A 74 0.17 -1.18 -0.27
CA THR A 74 0.07 0.16 -0.89
C THR A 74 1.46 0.80 -1.06
N LEU A 75 2.31 0.77 -0.03
CA LEU A 75 3.69 1.27 -0.12
C LEU A 75 4.50 0.50 -1.16
N SER A 76 4.30 -0.82 -1.22
CA SER A 76 5.04 -1.71 -2.11
C SER A 76 4.73 -1.45 -3.57
N VAL A 77 3.45 -1.35 -3.95
CA VAL A 77 3.09 -1.05 -5.35
C VAL A 77 3.57 0.33 -5.76
N PHE A 78 3.49 1.30 -4.86
CA PHE A 78 4.05 2.63 -5.08
C PHE A 78 5.56 2.58 -5.34
N ASP A 79 6.31 1.89 -4.48
CA ASP A 79 7.77 1.77 -4.60
C ASP A 79 8.18 0.99 -5.86
N ILE A 80 7.49 -0.09 -6.20
CA ILE A 80 7.72 -0.86 -7.43
C ILE A 80 7.63 0.05 -8.67
N ILE A 81 6.56 0.85 -8.75
CA ILE A 81 6.34 1.76 -9.90
C ILE A 81 7.33 2.93 -9.90
N GLU A 82 7.58 3.57 -8.76
CA GLU A 82 8.53 4.69 -8.66
C GLU A 82 9.97 4.29 -8.99
N ASN A 83 10.36 3.03 -8.73
CA ASN A 83 11.66 2.50 -9.12
C ASN A 83 11.68 1.95 -10.56
N GLY A 84 10.57 2.09 -11.31
CA GLY A 84 10.46 1.66 -12.70
C GLY A 84 10.65 0.16 -12.89
N LEU A 85 10.22 -0.65 -11.92
CA LEU A 85 10.37 -2.10 -11.95
C LEU A 85 9.24 -2.81 -12.73
N SER A 86 8.15 -2.11 -13.01
CA SER A 86 7.01 -2.64 -13.77
C SER A 86 7.23 -2.61 -15.29
N LYS A 87 8.39 -3.08 -15.74
CA LYS A 87 8.73 -3.15 -17.17
C LYS A 87 9.61 -4.34 -17.50
N VAL A 88 9.43 -4.85 -18.71
CA VAL A 88 10.30 -5.86 -19.34
C VAL A 88 11.03 -5.20 -20.50
N GLY A 89 12.37 -5.16 -20.43
CA GLY A 89 13.20 -4.42 -21.38
C GLY A 89 12.90 -2.91 -21.37
N ASP A 90 13.07 -2.27 -22.53
CA ASP A 90 12.95 -0.82 -22.67
C ASP A 90 11.56 -0.32 -23.07
N GLN A 91 10.57 -1.22 -23.27
CA GLN A 91 9.32 -0.83 -23.94
C GLN A 91 8.04 -1.41 -23.32
N LEU A 92 8.07 -2.61 -22.72
CA LEU A 92 6.84 -3.24 -22.25
C LEU A 92 6.60 -2.94 -20.78
N GLU A 93 5.78 -1.93 -20.50
CA GLU A 93 5.26 -1.69 -19.15
C GLU A 93 4.06 -2.62 -18.86
N PHE A 94 3.90 -3.03 -17.61
CA PHE A 94 2.78 -3.85 -17.17
C PHE A 94 2.11 -3.29 -15.91
N PRO A 95 0.81 -3.55 -15.71
CA PRO A 95 0.09 -3.01 -14.56
C PRO A 95 0.51 -3.68 -13.24
N VAL A 96 0.65 -2.85 -12.20
CA VAL A 96 0.84 -3.29 -10.81
C VAL A 96 -0.26 -2.68 -9.97
N CYS A 97 -1.03 -3.51 -9.27
CA CYS A 97 -2.13 -3.04 -8.44
C CYS A 97 -2.09 -3.60 -7.02
N ALA A 98 -2.79 -2.93 -6.11
CA ALA A 98 -3.07 -3.46 -4.79
C ALA A 98 -4.58 -3.62 -4.57
N VAL A 99 -4.99 -4.72 -3.95
CA VAL A 99 -6.34 -4.90 -3.41
C VAL A 99 -6.21 -4.99 -1.90
N VAL A 100 -6.70 -3.97 -1.20
CA VAL A 100 -6.45 -3.79 0.23
C VAL A 100 -7.73 -3.80 1.03
N PHE A 101 -7.73 -4.51 2.15
CA PHE A 101 -8.90 -4.71 3.00
C PHE A 101 -8.70 -4.03 4.35
N GLY A 102 -9.66 -3.21 4.80
CA GLY A 102 -9.57 -2.57 6.12
C GLY A 102 -8.32 -1.69 6.28
N SER A 103 -7.75 -1.19 5.18
CA SER A 103 -6.50 -0.42 5.19
C SER A 103 -6.63 0.85 6.03
N PRO A 104 -5.77 1.06 7.05
CA PRO A 104 -5.52 2.39 7.59
C PRO A 104 -5.03 3.36 6.50
N GLN A 105 -5.06 4.65 6.82
CA GLN A 105 -4.49 5.68 5.95
C GLN A 105 -2.95 5.58 5.95
N VAL A 106 -2.37 5.60 4.76
CA VAL A 106 -0.94 5.29 4.55
C VAL A 106 -0.07 6.55 4.58
N GLY A 107 -0.55 7.63 3.96
CA GLY A 107 0.20 8.86 3.79
C GLY A 107 -0.69 10.09 3.68
N ASP A 108 -0.05 11.20 3.38
CA ASP A 108 -0.68 12.50 3.24
C ASP A 108 -1.35 12.71 1.87
N ALA A 109 -1.96 13.89 1.68
CA ALA A 109 -2.59 14.26 0.42
C ALA A 109 -1.60 14.25 -0.76
N ALA A 110 -0.33 14.62 -0.54
CA ALA A 110 0.70 14.60 -1.58
C ALA A 110 1.03 13.17 -2.01
N PHE A 111 1.08 12.22 -1.06
CA PHE A 111 1.24 10.80 -1.35
C PHE A 111 0.06 10.23 -2.14
N VAL A 112 -1.19 10.48 -1.71
CA VAL A 112 -2.38 10.00 -2.44
C VAL A 112 -2.46 10.63 -3.84
N ALA A 113 -2.19 11.92 -3.97
CA ALA A 113 -2.17 12.60 -5.27
C ALA A 113 -1.06 12.05 -6.19
N ARG A 114 0.10 11.69 -5.64
CA ARG A 114 1.17 11.05 -6.43
C ARG A 114 0.77 9.64 -6.85
N LEU A 115 0.20 8.85 -5.94
CA LEU A 115 -0.30 7.50 -6.21
C LEU A 115 -1.29 7.51 -7.40
N GLY A 116 -2.25 8.43 -7.41
CA GLY A 116 -3.26 8.55 -8.48
C GLY A 116 -2.73 9.06 -9.83
N ARG A 117 -1.52 9.64 -9.87
CA ARG A 117 -0.88 10.12 -11.12
C ARG A 117 -0.04 9.06 -11.81
N LEU A 118 0.22 7.92 -11.17
CA LEU A 118 1.03 6.85 -11.74
C LEU A 118 0.15 6.00 -12.68
N PRO A 119 0.40 6.00 -14.01
CA PRO A 119 -0.54 5.46 -15.00
C PRO A 119 -0.78 3.95 -14.85
N ASN A 120 0.27 3.20 -14.49
CA ASN A 120 0.24 1.73 -14.38
C ASN A 120 -0.07 1.22 -12.96
N LEU A 121 -0.49 2.11 -12.07
CA LEU A 121 -0.77 1.80 -10.67
C LEU A 121 -2.26 1.97 -10.37
N ARG A 122 -2.87 0.98 -9.72
CA ARG A 122 -4.22 1.11 -9.13
C ARG A 122 -4.24 0.51 -7.73
N VAL A 123 -5.03 1.09 -6.83
CA VAL A 123 -5.23 0.58 -5.48
C VAL A 123 -6.71 0.55 -5.19
N LEU A 124 -7.29 -0.65 -5.13
CA LEU A 124 -8.68 -0.85 -4.74
C LEU A 124 -8.75 -1.07 -3.23
N HIS A 125 -9.38 -0.14 -2.51
CA HIS A 125 -9.60 -0.26 -1.08
C HIS A 125 -10.99 -0.82 -0.76
N VAL A 126 -11.03 -2.07 -0.32
CA VAL A 126 -12.24 -2.70 0.21
C VAL A 126 -12.41 -2.32 1.68
N ARG A 127 -13.50 -1.61 2.00
CA ARG A 127 -13.81 -1.20 3.37
C ARG A 127 -15.16 -1.73 3.81
N ASN A 128 -15.23 -2.19 5.06
CA ASN A 128 -16.48 -2.49 5.71
C ASN A 128 -17.08 -1.18 6.28
N GLU A 129 -18.37 -0.94 6.07
CA GLU A 129 -19.05 0.31 6.46
C GLU A 129 -18.94 0.58 7.97
N ILE A 130 -18.94 -0.48 8.77
CA ILE A 130 -18.91 -0.38 10.24
C ILE A 130 -17.48 -0.39 10.82
N ASP A 131 -16.47 -0.62 9.99
CA ASP A 131 -15.08 -0.68 10.41
C ASP A 131 -14.48 0.73 10.52
N HIS A 132 -13.88 1.03 11.68
CA HIS A 132 -13.25 2.31 11.95
C HIS A 132 -11.74 2.32 11.68
N ILE A 133 -11.10 1.16 11.49
CA ILE A 133 -9.67 1.04 11.19
C ILE A 133 -9.25 1.93 10.00
N PRO A 134 -10.02 1.98 8.89
CA PRO A 134 -9.69 2.84 7.74
C PRO A 134 -9.65 4.35 8.02
N GLN A 135 -10.14 4.78 9.18
CA GLN A 135 -10.14 6.17 9.60
C GLN A 135 -8.88 6.56 10.37
N TYR A 136 -8.03 5.61 10.78
CA TYR A 136 -6.78 5.87 11.49
C TYR A 136 -5.62 6.13 10.52
N PRO A 137 -4.64 7.01 10.88
CA PRO A 137 -4.51 7.73 12.14
C PRO A 137 -5.33 9.04 12.23
N ARG A 138 -6.23 9.30 11.27
CA ARG A 138 -7.21 10.41 11.14
C ARG A 138 -6.69 11.61 10.35
N GLY A 139 -7.58 12.16 9.51
CA GLY A 139 -7.26 13.28 8.60
C GLY A 139 -6.89 14.60 9.27
N VAL A 140 -7.23 14.78 10.56
CA VAL A 140 -6.74 15.93 11.36
C VAL A 140 -5.21 15.92 11.48
N LEU A 141 -4.58 14.74 11.37
CA LEU A 141 -3.12 14.58 11.34
C LEU A 141 -2.53 14.67 9.92
N GLY A 142 -3.33 15.07 8.93
CA GLY A 142 -2.88 15.25 7.54
C GLY A 142 -2.95 14.01 6.65
N TYR A 143 -3.49 12.89 7.16
CA TYR A 143 -3.59 11.63 6.42
C TYR A 143 -4.86 11.55 5.57
N VAL A 144 -4.74 10.99 4.36
CA VAL A 144 -5.86 10.88 3.41
C VAL A 144 -6.01 9.42 2.98
N SER A 145 -7.26 9.02 2.74
CA SER A 145 -7.58 7.69 2.22
C SER A 145 -7.39 7.64 0.71
N VAL A 146 -7.14 6.45 0.16
CA VAL A 146 -7.10 6.23 -1.29
C VAL A 146 -8.50 6.47 -1.88
N ASP A 147 -8.56 7.00 -3.11
CA ASP A 147 -9.80 7.42 -3.75
C ASP A 147 -10.69 6.25 -4.21
N GLU A 148 -10.11 5.21 -4.82
CA GLU A 148 -10.86 4.05 -5.33
C GLU A 148 -11.26 3.10 -4.19
N GLN A 149 -12.55 3.12 -3.83
CA GLN A 149 -13.09 2.35 -2.71
C GLN A 149 -14.26 1.44 -3.12
N LEU A 150 -14.24 0.21 -2.61
CA LEU A 150 -15.38 -0.69 -2.59
C LEU A 150 -15.93 -0.78 -1.17
N VAL A 151 -17.12 -0.24 -0.94
CA VAL A 151 -17.77 -0.24 0.38
C VAL A 151 -18.70 -1.44 0.50
N VAL A 152 -18.47 -2.27 1.52
CA VAL A 152 -19.28 -3.43 1.84
C VAL A 152 -19.98 -3.19 3.18
N ASP A 153 -21.24 -3.58 3.30
CA ASP A 153 -21.97 -3.59 4.58
C ASP A 153 -22.24 -5.03 4.99
N ILE A 154 -21.43 -5.53 5.93
CA ILE A 154 -21.55 -6.92 6.38
C ILE A 154 -22.85 -7.20 7.14
N LYS A 155 -23.55 -6.16 7.65
CA LYS A 155 -24.84 -6.32 8.35
C LYS A 155 -25.97 -6.78 7.43
N LYS A 156 -25.78 -6.66 6.11
CA LYS A 156 -26.73 -7.16 5.10
C LYS A 156 -26.62 -8.67 4.88
N SER A 157 -25.57 -9.32 5.37
CA SER A 157 -25.40 -10.76 5.24
C SER A 157 -26.35 -11.50 6.18
N PRO A 158 -27.23 -12.40 5.69
CA PRO A 158 -28.09 -13.21 6.55
C PRO A 158 -27.32 -14.31 7.31
N TYR A 159 -26.03 -14.49 7.02
CA TYR A 159 -25.18 -15.55 7.57
C TYR A 159 -24.27 -15.07 8.71
N LEU A 160 -24.09 -13.76 8.86
CA LEU A 160 -23.23 -13.21 9.91
C LEU A 160 -24.05 -12.94 11.18
N ASN A 161 -23.46 -13.26 12.32
CA ASN A 161 -24.05 -12.90 13.60
C ASN A 161 -24.16 -11.37 13.69
N TYR A 162 -25.27 -10.89 14.24
CA TYR A 162 -25.42 -9.46 14.48
C TYR A 162 -24.39 -9.00 15.51
N SER A 163 -23.43 -8.18 15.08
CA SER A 163 -22.47 -7.54 15.97
C SER A 163 -22.58 -6.02 15.89
N LYS A 164 -22.38 -5.39 17.05
CA LYS A 164 -22.17 -3.93 17.17
C LYS A 164 -20.69 -3.58 17.27
N ASN A 165 -19.81 -4.58 17.26
CA ASN A 165 -18.39 -4.39 17.48
C ASN A 165 -17.71 -4.14 16.12
N PRO A 166 -17.04 -2.99 15.94
CA PRO A 166 -16.41 -2.64 14.67
C PRO A 166 -15.19 -3.50 14.32
N SER A 167 -14.73 -4.35 15.24
CA SER A 167 -13.61 -5.29 15.05
C SER A 167 -14.04 -6.71 14.64
N ASP A 168 -15.35 -6.98 14.54
CA ASP A 168 -15.90 -8.29 14.17
C ASP A 168 -16.08 -8.45 12.64
#